data_AF-A0A5B7CVC2-F1
#
_entry.id   AF-A0A5B7CVC2-F1
#
_cell.length_a   1.000
_cell.length_b   1.000
_cell.length_c   1.000
_cell.angle_alpha   90.00
_cell.angle_beta   90.00
_cell.angle_gamma   90.00
#
_symmetry.space_group_name_H-M   'P 1'
#
loop_
_entity.id
_entity.type
_entity.pdbx_description
1 polymer ?
#
loop_
_entity_poly.entity_id
_entity_poly.type
_entity_poly.pdbx_seq_one_letter_code
_entity_poly.pdbx_strand_id
1 'polypeptide(L)'
;MDIASSRSCIAIPGELLRHHFPGKVCSELRSWRPITWADYEASPATQHFREAQLVTSQHLFFLAVLERKQVVLEAQVAVAPDHPSTVPVVALALRWEGLHHADDIPQLRVSVS
;
A
#
# COMPACT_ATOMS: atom_id res chain seq x y z
N MET A 1 -12.23 -16.36 22.59
CA MET A 1 -11.70 -16.29 21.22
C MET A 1 -11.33 -14.84 21.00
N ASP A 2 -10.06 -14.49 21.19
CA ASP A 2 -9.60 -13.10 21.07
C ASP A 2 -9.56 -12.72 19.59
N ILE A 3 -10.42 -11.78 19.20
CA ILE A 3 -10.35 -11.16 17.88
C ILE A 3 -9.14 -10.23 17.94
N ALA A 4 -8.05 -10.62 17.27
CA ALA A 4 -6.86 -9.79 17.15
C ALA A 4 -7.27 -8.43 16.55
N SER A 5 -7.26 -7.39 17.38
CA SER A 5 -7.47 -6.01 16.94
C SER A 5 -6.23 -5.57 16.16
N SER A 6 -6.41 -5.25 14.87
CA SER A 6 -5.37 -4.63 14.06
C SER A 6 -4.95 -3.33 14.72
N ARG A 7 -3.74 -3.27 15.26
CA ARG A 7 -3.17 -2.04 15.77
C ARG A 7 -2.65 -1.28 14.55
N SER A 8 -3.12 -0.05 14.32
CA SER A 8 -2.62 0.83 13.24
C SER A 8 -1.19 1.31 13.51
N CYS A 9 -0.27 0.36 13.73
CA CYS A 9 1.13 0.56 14.02
C CYS A 9 1.96 -0.26 13.03
N ILE A 10 3.06 0.32 12.56
CA ILE A 10 4.03 -0.35 11.69
C ILE A 10 5.16 -0.84 12.58
N ALA A 11 5.33 -2.16 12.69
CA ALA A 11 6.43 -2.75 13.43
C ALA A 11 7.73 -2.58 12.62
N ILE A 12 8.73 -1.93 13.22
CA ILE A 12 10.05 -1.75 12.62
C ILE A 12 11.09 -2.41 13.54
N PRO A 13 11.91 -3.35 13.03
CA PRO A 13 13.01 -3.93 13.79
C PRO A 13 13.98 -2.83 14.31
N GLY A 14 14.40 -2.96 15.57
CA GLY A 14 15.17 -1.93 16.26
C GLY A 14 16.50 -1.61 15.61
N GLU A 15 17.14 -2.61 14.98
CA GLU A 15 18.38 -2.48 14.23
C GLU A 15 18.24 -1.60 12.98
N LEU A 16 17.06 -1.57 12.35
CA LEU A 16 16.84 -0.79 11.13
C LEU A 16 16.58 0.70 11.41
N LEU A 17 15.97 1.01 12.57
CA LEU A 17 15.55 2.38 12.93
C LEU A 17 16.70 3.39 12.95
N ARG A 18 17.91 2.99 13.36
CA ARG A 18 19.03 3.94 13.58
C ARG A 18 19.78 4.31 12.31
N HIS A 19 19.70 3.47 11.28
CA HIS A 19 20.55 3.60 10.09
C HIS A 19 19.74 3.77 8.79
N HIS A 20 18.48 3.33 8.75
CA HIS A 20 17.70 3.27 7.51
C HIS A 20 16.48 4.18 7.49
N PHE A 21 16.07 4.75 8.63
CA PHE A 21 14.85 5.55 8.73
C PHE A 21 15.10 6.92 9.38
N PRO A 22 14.35 7.96 8.97
CA PRO A 22 14.45 9.27 9.61
C PRO A 22 13.93 9.20 11.05
N GLY A 23 14.51 10.01 11.94
CA GLY A 23 14.14 10.04 13.36
C GLY A 23 12.73 10.59 13.65
N LYS A 24 12.04 11.14 12.64
CA LYS A 24 10.65 11.63 12.76
C LYS A 24 9.86 11.29 11.50
N VAL A 25 8.65 10.74 11.71
CA VAL A 25 7.66 10.48 10.66
C VAL A 25 6.47 11.41 10.89
N CYS A 26 5.87 11.92 9.81
CA CYS A 26 4.79 12.91 9.88
C CYS A 26 3.47 12.45 9.25
N SER A 27 3.40 11.18 8.83
CA SER A 27 2.20 10.51 8.38
C SER A 27 1.88 9.35 9.32
N GLU A 28 0.60 9.02 9.45
CA GLU A 28 0.11 7.94 10.30
C GLU A 28 -0.61 6.90 9.45
N LEU A 29 -0.34 5.62 9.70
CA LEU A 29 -1.18 4.55 9.18
C LEU A 29 -2.53 4.63 9.91
N ARG A 30 -3.60 4.91 9.19
CA ARG A 30 -4.96 4.98 9.75
C ARG A 30 -5.64 3.63 9.75
N SER A 31 -5.53 2.92 8.64
CA SER A 31 -6.11 1.59 8.50
C SER A 31 -5.23 0.69 7.67
N TRP A 32 -5.25 -0.58 8.05
CA TRP A 32 -4.76 -1.71 7.27
C TRP A 32 -5.83 -2.78 7.34
N ARG A 33 -6.44 -3.08 6.19
CA ARG A 33 -7.57 -4.02 6.13
C ARG A 33 -7.46 -4.91 4.89
N PRO A 34 -7.92 -6.18 4.98
CA PRO A 34 -8.09 -6.99 3.79
C PRO A 34 -9.17 -6.37 2.88
N ILE A 35 -9.01 -6.57 1.59
CA ILE A 35 -10.01 -6.22 0.56
C ILE A 35 -10.22 -7.42 -0.36
N THR A 36 -11.29 -7.39 -1.14
CA THR A 36 -11.55 -8.43 -2.15
C THR A 36 -10.77 -8.15 -3.44
N TRP A 37 -10.66 -9.16 -4.31
CA TRP A 37 -10.19 -8.96 -5.69
C TRP A 37 -11.02 -7.90 -6.42
N ALA A 38 -12.34 -7.93 -6.28
CA ALA A 38 -13.24 -6.96 -6.91
C ALA A 38 -12.96 -5.52 -6.45
N ASP A 39 -12.68 -5.32 -5.15
CA ASP A 39 -12.28 -4.01 -4.62
C ASP A 39 -10.93 -3.54 -5.21
N TYR A 40 -9.99 -4.46 -5.38
CA TYR A 40 -8.68 -4.18 -5.98
C TYR A 40 -8.82 -3.80 -7.46
N GLU A 41 -9.65 -4.51 -8.22
CA GLU A 41 -9.92 -4.24 -9.64
C GLU A 41 -10.63 -2.92 -9.89
N ALA A 42 -11.49 -2.49 -8.95
CA ALA A 42 -12.25 -1.25 -9.06
C ALA A 42 -11.35 0.01 -8.94
N SER A 43 -10.13 -0.12 -8.41
CA SER A 43 -9.21 1.01 -8.28
C SER A 43 -8.46 1.28 -9.59
N PRO A 44 -8.56 2.49 -10.18
CA PRO A 44 -7.79 2.85 -11.38
C PRO A 44 -6.28 2.70 -11.19
N ALA A 45 -5.77 2.96 -9.98
CA ALA A 45 -4.35 2.85 -9.65
C ALA A 45 -3.78 1.44 -9.88
N THR A 46 -4.61 0.40 -9.89
CA THR A 46 -4.18 -1.00 -10.05
C THR A 46 -4.18 -1.48 -11.49
N GLN A 47 -4.73 -0.69 -12.43
CA GLN A 47 -4.98 -1.11 -13.81
C GLN A 47 -3.72 -1.65 -14.49
N HIS A 48 -2.61 -0.91 -14.43
CA HIS A 48 -1.37 -1.28 -15.11
C HIS A 48 -0.82 -2.63 -14.64
N PHE A 49 -0.94 -2.96 -13.35
CA PHE A 49 -0.47 -4.23 -12.80
C PHE A 49 -1.34 -5.42 -13.25
N ARG A 50 -2.64 -5.20 -13.44
CA ARG A 50 -3.56 -6.22 -13.96
C ARG A 50 -3.34 -6.47 -15.44
N GLU A 51 -3.18 -5.41 -16.23
CA GLU A 51 -2.91 -5.49 -17.66
C GLU A 51 -1.57 -6.19 -17.95
N ALA A 52 -0.54 -5.90 -17.14
CA ALA A 52 0.76 -6.56 -17.23
C ALA A 52 0.78 -7.99 -16.63
N GLN A 53 -0.35 -8.48 -16.10
CA GLN A 53 -0.47 -9.80 -15.44
C GLN A 53 0.50 -9.98 -14.25
N LEU A 54 0.92 -8.88 -13.62
CA LEU A 54 1.75 -8.91 -12.41
C LEU A 54 0.92 -9.23 -11.16
N VAL A 55 -0.39 -9.01 -11.22
CA VAL A 55 -1.33 -9.31 -10.15
C VAL A 55 -2.52 -10.07 -10.72
N THR A 56 -2.90 -11.15 -10.06
CA THR A 56 -4.03 -12.02 -10.41
C THR A 56 -4.91 -12.24 -9.18
N SER A 57 -6.13 -12.75 -9.37
CA SER A 57 -7.07 -13.06 -8.27
C SER A 57 -6.57 -14.07 -7.23
N GLN A 58 -5.43 -14.74 -7.48
CA GLN A 58 -4.79 -15.66 -6.54
C GLN A 58 -3.97 -14.96 -5.46
N HIS A 59 -3.78 -13.63 -5.56
CA HIS A 59 -3.04 -12.86 -4.56
C HIS A 59 -3.87 -12.59 -3.30
N LEU A 60 -3.19 -12.22 -2.23
CA LEU A 60 -3.81 -11.64 -1.04
C LEU A 60 -3.88 -10.12 -1.22
N PHE A 61 -5.03 -9.52 -0.92
CA PHE A 61 -5.26 -8.09 -1.16
C PHE A 61 -5.50 -7.31 0.14
N PHE A 62 -4.86 -6.16 0.24
CA PHE A 62 -5.01 -5.25 1.37
C PHE A 62 -5.14 -3.80 0.89
N LEU A 63 -5.81 -2.99 1.69
CA LEU A 63 -5.78 -1.54 1.57
C LEU A 63 -5.10 -0.95 2.81
N ALA A 64 -4.00 -0.24 2.59
CA ALA A 64 -3.43 0.66 3.57
C ALA A 64 -3.92 2.08 3.31
N VAL A 65 -4.33 2.78 4.37
CA VAL A 65 -4.66 4.21 4.30
C VAL A 65 -3.72 4.96 5.22
N LEU A 66 -2.93 5.86 4.65
CA LEU A 66 -2.04 6.74 5.38
C LEU A 66 -2.56 8.17 5.31
N GLU A 67 -2.45 8.92 6.41
CA GLU A 67 -2.91 10.30 6.45
C GLU A 67 -1.82 11.24 6.94
N ARG A 68 -1.83 12.45 6.38
CA ARG A 68 -1.08 13.60 6.88
C ARG A 68 -1.92 14.86 6.68
N LYS A 69 -2.46 15.41 7.76
CA LYS A 69 -3.39 16.56 7.71
C LYS A 69 -4.57 16.25 6.78
N GLN A 70 -4.75 17.03 5.71
CA GLN A 70 -5.82 16.87 4.72
C GLN A 70 -5.44 15.94 3.55
N VAL A 71 -4.23 15.36 3.59
CA VAL A 71 -3.73 14.45 2.56
C VAL A 71 -4.02 13.02 2.97
N VAL A 72 -4.69 12.28 2.09
CA VAL A 72 -4.91 10.84 2.24
C VAL A 72 -4.15 10.10 1.14
N LEU A 73 -3.32 9.13 1.52
CA LEU A 73 -2.65 8.22 0.60
C LEU A 73 -3.26 6.83 0.78
N GLU A 74 -3.90 6.33 -0.26
CA GLU A 74 -4.39 4.96 -0.34
C GLU A 74 -3.34 4.10 -1.06
N ALA A 75 -3.03 2.94 -0.48
CA ALA A 75 -2.12 1.97 -1.08
C ALA A 75 -2.83 0.62 -1.19
N GLN A 76 -3.14 0.21 -2.43
CA GLN A 76 -3.65 -1.11 -2.74
C GLN A 76 -2.48 -2.07 -2.86
N VAL A 77 -2.41 -3.03 -1.93
CA VAL A 77 -1.31 -4.00 -1.82
C VAL A 77 -1.79 -5.36 -2.28
N ALA A 78 -1.06 -5.96 -3.22
CA ALA A 78 -1.22 -7.34 -3.63
C ALA A 78 0.01 -8.15 -3.22
N VAL A 79 -0.20 -9.23 -2.47
CA VAL A 79 0.87 -10.12 -1.99
C VAL A 79 0.70 -11.48 -2.65
N ALA A 80 1.75 -11.93 -3.36
CA ALA A 80 1.74 -13.24 -3.98
C ALA A 80 1.81 -14.36 -2.91
N PRO A 81 1.20 -15.54 -3.15
CA PRO A 81 1.20 -16.63 -2.18
C PRO A 81 2.59 -17.19 -1.82
N ASP A 82 3.60 -16.92 -2.65
CA ASP A 82 4.99 -17.38 -2.50
C ASP A 82 5.89 -16.34 -1.80
N HIS A 83 5.33 -15.24 -1.29
CA HIS A 83 6.05 -14.27 -0.47
C HIS A 83 6.80 -14.98 0.68
N PRO A 84 8.09 -14.66 0.94
CA PRO A 84 8.84 -13.50 0.47
C PRO A 84 9.57 -13.63 -0.88
N SER A 85 9.39 -14.75 -1.60
CA SER A 85 10.09 -14.97 -2.89
C SER A 85 9.69 -13.93 -3.94
N THR A 86 8.39 -13.62 -4.00
CA THR A 86 7.85 -12.51 -4.79
C THR A 86 7.52 -11.33 -3.87
N VAL A 87 8.02 -10.15 -4.24
CA VAL A 87 7.77 -8.92 -3.49
C VAL A 87 6.33 -8.44 -3.68
N PRO A 88 5.70 -7.82 -2.65
CA PRO A 88 4.37 -7.25 -2.80
C PRO A 88 4.32 -6.15 -3.87
N VAL A 89 3.23 -6.14 -4.64
CA VAL A 89 2.91 -5.05 -5.58
C VAL A 89 2.09 -4.00 -4.84
N VAL A 90 2.47 -2.73 -4.98
CA VAL A 90 1.80 -1.60 -4.33
C VAL A 90 1.39 -0.56 -5.37
N ALA A 91 0.08 -0.35 -5.50
CA ALA A 91 -0.50 0.75 -6.27
C ALA A 91 -0.87 1.90 -5.34
N LEU A 92 -0.58 3.14 -5.75
CA LEU A 92 -0.81 4.34 -4.94
C LEU A 92 -1.87 5.25 -5.55
N ALA A 93 -2.74 5.78 -4.71
CA ALA A 93 -3.67 6.86 -5.04
C ALA A 93 -3.59 7.96 -3.98
N LEU A 94 -3.30 9.18 -4.40
CA LEU A 94 -3.15 10.35 -3.52
C LEU A 94 -4.39 11.23 -3.63
N ARG A 95 -5.06 11.46 -2.51
CA ARG A 95 -6.15 12.43 -2.39
C ARG A 95 -5.65 13.71 -1.75
N TRP A 96 -5.44 14.72 -2.59
CA TRP A 96 -5.05 16.07 -2.18
C TRP A 96 -5.44 17.05 -3.29
N GLU A 97 -6.41 17.94 -3.02
CA GLU A 97 -6.97 18.85 -4.03
C GLU A 97 -7.43 18.13 -5.33
N GLY A 98 -7.96 16.92 -5.17
CA GLY A 98 -8.26 16.00 -6.27
C GLY A 98 -7.81 14.58 -5.96
N LEU A 99 -8.04 13.67 -6.89
CA LEU A 99 -7.54 12.29 -6.86
C LEU A 99 -6.44 12.18 -7.92
N HIS A 100 -5.26 11.72 -7.50
CA HIS A 100 -4.08 11.61 -8.35
C HIS A 100 -3.53 10.19 -8.32
N HIS A 101 -3.13 9.70 -9.50
CA HIS A 101 -2.54 8.38 -9.68
C HIS A 101 -1.12 8.46 -10.27
N ALA A 102 -0.44 7.33 -10.37
CA ALA A 102 0.89 7.22 -10.98
C ALA A 102 0.94 7.60 -12.47
N ASP A 103 -0.21 7.60 -13.14
CA ASP A 103 -0.37 8.05 -14.52
C ASP A 103 -0.33 9.58 -14.62
N ASP A 104 -0.90 10.28 -13.64
CA ASP A 104 -0.98 11.76 -13.60
C ASP A 104 0.27 12.37 -12.95
N ILE A 105 0.78 11.73 -11.90
CA ILE A 105 1.90 12.21 -11.07
C ILE A 105 3.01 11.15 -11.07
N PRO A 106 4.12 11.36 -11.82
CA PRO A 106 5.24 10.42 -11.87
C PRO A 106 5.86 10.09 -10.51
N GLN A 107 5.76 10.99 -9.54
CA GLN A 107 6.27 10.79 -8.18
C GLN A 107 5.47 9.75 -7.38
N LEU A 108 4.28 9.35 -7.86
CA LEU A 108 3.52 8.23 -7.29
C LEU A 108 3.90 6.88 -7.92
N ARG A 109 4.79 6.87 -8.93
CA ARG A 109 5.34 5.62 -9.48
C ARG A 109 6.30 5.02 -8.46
N VAL A 110 5.96 3.85 -7.96
CA VAL A 110 6.84 3.08 -7.09
C VAL A 110 7.92 2.45 -7.96
N SER A 111 9.16 2.94 -7.85
CA SER A 111 10.31 2.29 -8.48
C SER A 111 10.77 1.13 -7.60
N VAL A 112 10.81 -0.07 -8.17
CA VAL A 112 11.50 -1.22 -7.57
C VAL A 112 12.98 -1.05 -7.92
N SER A 113 13.81 -0.74 -6.93
CA SER A 113 15.27 -0.60 -7.04
C SER A 113 15.98 -1.93 -6.87
#